data_AF-A0A840NE67-F1
#
_entry.id   AF-A0A840NE67-F1
#
_cell.length_a   1.000
_cell.length_b   1.000
_cell.length_c   1.000
_cell.angle_alpha   90.00
_cell.angle_beta   90.00
_cell.angle_gamma   90.00
#
_symmetry.space_group_name_H-M   'P 1'
#
loop_
_entity.id
_entity.type
_entity.pdbx_description
1 polymer ?
#
loop_
_entity_poly.entity_id
_entity_poly.type
_entity_poly.pdbx_seq_one_letter_code
_entity_poly.pdbx_strand_id
1 'polypeptide(L)'
;MSSDLDKLVRLNEIWNEFLRRQDESRVDCLLAGDGRLAIVRDGCERETREPIAEQREPKARATADRPSRDPSAAARTLATVSSEHERRKHLVGYTVKQLRGIAKQSGLSGYSNLKRDELVDLLSGSGGSRRATADPAAAPSTSAPVREARGSGIDVRAIADQLRVTETESEGATYLEGQRLDRAGLLAVATELQMTRVERLSLKELKRRILKQAIGARRKFAGLRKW
;
A
#
# COMPACT_ATOMS: atom_id res chain seq x y z
N MET A 1 -6.26 -21.98 -23.67
CA MET A 1 -5.90 -21.56 -22.30
C MET A 1 -4.81 -22.41 -21.65
N SER A 2 -4.49 -23.63 -22.12
CA SER A 2 -3.39 -24.44 -21.55
C SER A 2 -1.99 -23.81 -21.70
N SER A 3 -1.73 -23.12 -22.81
CA SER A 3 -0.38 -22.61 -23.13
C SER A 3 0.16 -21.54 -22.18
N ASP A 4 -0.71 -20.74 -21.54
CA ASP A 4 -0.23 -19.65 -20.67
C ASP A 4 0.10 -20.16 -19.26
N LEU A 5 -0.60 -21.19 -18.79
CA LEU A 5 -0.26 -21.88 -17.55
C LEU A 5 1.11 -22.57 -17.68
N ASP A 6 1.36 -23.26 -18.79
CA ASP A 6 2.63 -23.94 -19.04
C ASP A 6 3.81 -22.96 -19.11
N LYS A 7 3.60 -21.76 -19.67
CA LYS A 7 4.61 -20.68 -19.66
C LYS A 7 4.91 -20.18 -18.26
N LEU A 8 3.88 -20.02 -17.41
CA LEU A 8 4.06 -19.59 -16.03
C LEU A 8 4.78 -20.65 -15.19
N VAL A 9 4.47 -21.93 -15.39
CA VAL A 9 5.16 -23.04 -14.72
C VAL A 9 6.64 -23.05 -15.11
N ARG A 10 6.95 -22.96 -16.41
CA ARG A 10 8.35 -22.88 -16.88
C ARG A 10 9.09 -21.65 -16.36
N LEU A 11 8.43 -20.48 -16.32
CA LEU A 11 9.05 -19.27 -15.78
C LEU A 11 9.40 -19.42 -14.30
N ASN A 12 8.51 -20.07 -13.53
CA ASN A 12 8.73 -20.35 -12.11
C ASN A 12 9.92 -21.31 -11.91
N GLU A 13 10.02 -22.37 -12.72
CA GLU A 13 11.16 -23.29 -12.71
C GLU A 13 12.48 -22.57 -12.98
N ILE A 14 12.54 -21.74 -14.03
CA ILE A 14 13.74 -20.95 -14.38
C ILE A 14 14.11 -19.98 -13.26
N TRP A 15 13.12 -19.32 -12.66
CA TRP A 15 13.35 -18.40 -11.54
C TRP A 15 13.93 -19.12 -10.32
N ASN A 16 13.38 -20.28 -9.96
CA ASN A 16 13.88 -21.08 -8.84
C ASN A 16 15.29 -21.61 -9.10
N GLU A 17 15.58 -22.04 -10.33
CA GLU A 17 16.93 -22.47 -10.72
C GLU A 17 17.93 -21.31 -10.63
N PHE A 18 17.54 -20.11 -11.09
CA PHE A 18 18.36 -18.90 -10.96
C PHE A 18 18.66 -18.58 -9.49
N LEU A 19 17.65 -18.60 -8.62
CA LEU A 19 17.82 -18.32 -7.19
C LEU A 19 18.72 -19.35 -6.51
N ARG A 20 18.64 -20.63 -6.87
CA ARG A 20 19.53 -21.68 -6.34
C ARG A 20 21.00 -21.49 -6.72
N ARG A 21 21.28 -20.77 -7.82
CA ARG A 21 22.64 -20.46 -8.27
C ARG A 21 23.22 -19.19 -7.65
N GLN A 22 22.42 -18.38 -6.94
CA GLN A 22 22.91 -17.17 -6.29
C GLN A 22 23.39 -17.48 -4.88
N ASP A 23 24.50 -16.86 -4.50
CA ASP A 23 24.98 -16.89 -3.12
C ASP A 23 24.01 -16.15 -2.20
N GLU A 24 23.89 -16.60 -0.95
CA GLU A 24 22.99 -16.04 0.06
C GLU A 24 23.20 -14.53 0.25
N SER A 25 24.46 -14.07 0.21
CA SER A 25 24.82 -12.65 0.30
C SER A 25 24.28 -11.80 -0.86
N ARG A 26 24.16 -12.36 -2.06
CA ARG A 26 23.57 -11.66 -3.22
C ARG A 26 22.05 -11.56 -3.09
N VAL A 27 21.41 -12.58 -2.54
CA VAL A 27 19.97 -12.58 -2.25
C VAL A 27 19.67 -11.51 -1.20
N ASP A 28 20.48 -11.42 -0.15
CA ASP A 28 20.35 -10.39 0.88
C ASP A 28 20.52 -8.97 0.32
N CYS A 29 21.51 -8.75 -0.56
CA CYS A 29 21.67 -7.47 -1.26
C CYS A 29 20.44 -7.09 -2.11
N LEU A 30 19.78 -8.07 -2.74
CA LEU A 30 18.55 -7.82 -3.51
C LEU A 30 17.37 -7.48 -2.58
N LEU A 31 17.25 -8.16 -1.44
CA LEU A 31 16.21 -7.88 -0.43
C LEU A 31 16.40 -6.54 0.26
N ALA A 32 17.65 -6.13 0.50
CA ALA A 32 17.99 -4.82 1.05
C ALA A 32 17.76 -3.66 0.06
N GLY A 33 17.60 -3.96 -1.24
CA GLY A 33 17.44 -2.97 -2.31
C GLY A 33 18.76 -2.36 -2.80
N ASP A 34 19.90 -2.91 -2.36
CA ASP A 34 21.24 -2.50 -2.79
C ASP A 34 21.62 -3.16 -4.13
N GLY A 35 21.00 -4.29 -4.46
CA GLY A 35 21.13 -4.97 -5.75
C GLY A 35 19.99 -4.66 -6.72
N ARG A 36 20.26 -4.73 -8.03
CA ARG A 36 19.24 -4.71 -9.08
C ARG A 36 19.50 -5.83 -10.09
N LEU A 37 18.44 -6.53 -10.50
CA LEU A 37 18.49 -7.48 -11.60
C LEU A 37 18.37 -6.73 -12.93
N ALA A 38 19.25 -7.04 -13.88
CA ALA A 38 19.17 -6.54 -15.25
C ALA A 38 18.83 -7.71 -16.18
N ILE A 39 17.87 -7.50 -17.08
CA ILE A 39 17.55 -8.48 -18.12
C ILE A 39 18.59 -8.33 -19.23
N VAL A 40 19.54 -9.25 -19.30
CA VAL A 40 20.44 -9.36 -20.45
C VAL A 40 19.70 -10.20 -21.50
N ARG A 41 19.33 -9.57 -22.61
CA ARG A 41 18.84 -10.32 -23.77
C ARG A 41 20.06 -10.91 -24.47
N ASP A 42 20.35 -12.18 -24.20
CA ASP A 42 21.30 -12.95 -25.00
C ASP A 42 20.78 -13.00 -26.44
N GLY A 43 21.45 -12.29 -27.33
CA GLY A 43 20.99 -12.03 -28.69
C GLY A 43 21.66 -10.85 -29.40
N CYS A 44 22.47 -10.07 -28.69
CA CYS A 44 23.47 -9.20 -29.33
C CYS A 44 24.85 -9.72 -28.94
N GLU A 45 25.52 -10.36 -29.89
CA GLU A 45 26.96 -10.62 -29.86
C GLU A 45 27.67 -9.31 -29.51
N ARG A 46 28.05 -9.14 -28.24
CA ARG A 46 29.02 -8.13 -27.86
C ARG A 46 30.38 -8.66 -28.22
N GLU A 47 30.79 -8.28 -29.41
CA GLU A 47 32.17 -8.06 -29.81
C GLU A 47 33.03 -7.71 -28.59
N THR A 48 33.97 -8.61 -28.31
CA THR A 48 34.96 -8.56 -27.25
C THR A 48 35.73 -7.26 -27.34
N ARG A 49 35.33 -6.24 -26.57
CA ARG A 49 36.14 -5.03 -26.39
C ARG A 49 37.01 -5.22 -25.17
N GLU A 50 38.28 -5.46 -25.45
CA GLU A 50 39.38 -5.57 -24.50
C GLU A 50 39.46 -4.39 -23.52
N PRO A 51 40.05 -4.63 -22.32
CA PRO A 51 40.14 -3.66 -21.25
C PRO A 51 41.24 -2.63 -21.55
N ILE A 52 40.84 -1.42 -21.96
CA ILE A 52 41.75 -0.28 -21.98
C ILE A 52 41.81 0.30 -20.57
N ALA A 53 42.99 0.14 -19.98
CA ALA A 53 43.46 0.80 -18.78
C ALA A 53 43.41 2.34 -18.90
N GLU A 54 43.40 2.99 -17.74
CA GLU A 54 43.69 4.42 -17.57
C GLU A 54 42.70 5.41 -18.19
N GLN A 55 41.58 5.65 -17.49
CA GLN A 55 41.06 7.01 -17.41
C GLN A 55 40.86 7.42 -15.96
N ARG A 56 41.74 8.34 -15.58
CA ARG A 56 41.77 9.15 -14.36
C ARG A 56 40.38 9.53 -13.88
N GLU A 57 40.14 9.28 -12.60
CA GLU A 57 39.03 9.80 -11.83
C GLU A 57 38.92 11.33 -11.95
N PRO A 58 37.78 11.89 -12.39
CA PRO A 58 37.20 13.02 -11.68
C PRO A 58 36.45 12.41 -10.50
N LYS A 59 37.04 12.58 -9.32
CA LYS A 59 36.42 12.38 -8.01
C LYS A 59 35.28 13.39 -7.83
N ALA A 60 34.24 13.28 -8.65
CA ALA A 60 32.97 13.93 -8.44
C ALA A 60 32.34 13.22 -7.24
N ARG A 61 32.61 13.77 -6.06
CA ARG A 61 31.85 13.46 -4.84
C ARG A 61 30.38 13.42 -5.24
N ALA A 62 29.81 12.22 -5.23
CA ALA A 62 28.38 12.03 -5.11
C ALA A 62 27.99 12.68 -3.78
N THR A 63 27.73 13.99 -3.80
CA THR A 63 26.95 14.67 -2.77
C THR A 63 25.55 14.10 -2.92
N ALA A 64 25.39 12.91 -2.35
CA ALA A 64 24.14 12.18 -2.26
C ALA A 64 23.10 13.10 -1.63
N ASP A 65 22.31 13.68 -2.52
CA ASP A 65 20.86 13.75 -2.44
C ASP A 65 20.30 14.32 -1.14
N ARG A 66 21.00 15.31 -0.57
CA ARG A 66 20.41 16.11 0.49
C ARG A 66 19.42 17.06 -0.18
N PRO A 67 18.11 16.91 0.04
CA PRO A 67 17.12 17.75 -0.61
C PRO A 67 17.45 19.21 -0.30
N SER A 68 17.59 20.00 -1.36
CA SER A 68 17.86 21.43 -1.23
C SER A 68 16.85 22.03 -0.25
N ARG A 69 17.35 22.76 0.76
CA ARG A 69 16.51 23.36 1.80
C ARG A 69 15.66 24.52 1.28
N ASP A 70 15.94 24.99 0.07
CA ASP A 70 15.19 26.05 -0.59
C ASP A 70 13.86 25.52 -1.16
N PRO A 71 12.70 26.02 -0.70
CA PRO A 71 11.40 25.62 -1.22
C PRO A 71 11.26 25.86 -2.74
N SER A 72 11.95 26.87 -3.27
CA SER A 72 11.88 27.28 -4.69
C SER A 72 12.53 26.27 -5.63
N ALA A 73 13.60 25.63 -5.17
CA ALA A 73 14.23 24.54 -5.88
C ALA A 73 13.34 23.29 -5.84
N ALA A 74 12.78 22.96 -4.67
CA ALA A 74 11.91 21.81 -4.49
C ALA A 74 10.64 21.87 -5.36
N ALA A 75 9.99 23.04 -5.45
CA ALA A 75 8.81 23.24 -6.30
C ALA A 75 9.13 22.96 -7.79
N ARG A 76 10.30 23.40 -8.27
CA ARG A 76 10.75 23.13 -9.65
C ARG A 76 11.01 21.64 -9.87
N THR A 77 11.69 20.96 -8.96
CA THR A 77 11.92 19.51 -9.04
C THR A 77 10.61 18.72 -9.07
N LEU A 78 9.63 19.10 -8.23
CA LEU A 78 8.32 18.44 -8.20
C LEU A 78 7.53 18.61 -9.51
N ALA A 79 7.72 19.73 -10.21
CA ALA A 79 7.12 19.94 -11.53
C ALA A 79 7.72 19.01 -12.59
N THR A 80 9.01 18.66 -12.48
CA THR A 80 9.70 17.74 -13.41
C THR A 80 9.37 16.27 -13.14
N VAL A 81 9.22 15.89 -11.87
CA VAL A 81 8.93 14.50 -11.48
C VAL A 81 7.49 14.17 -11.87
N SER A 82 7.30 13.16 -12.71
CA SER A 82 5.98 12.78 -13.27
C SER A 82 5.21 11.80 -12.38
N SER A 83 5.91 11.03 -11.54
CA SER A 83 5.31 10.00 -10.69
C SER A 83 4.91 10.55 -9.32
N GLU A 84 3.67 10.30 -8.90
CA GLU A 84 3.15 10.67 -7.57
C GLU A 84 3.98 10.05 -6.44
N HIS A 85 4.38 8.78 -6.61
CA HIS A 85 5.14 8.06 -5.59
C HIS A 85 6.53 8.67 -5.38
N GLU A 86 7.20 9.06 -6.47
CA GLU A 86 8.50 9.74 -6.42
C GLU A 86 8.38 11.12 -5.78
N ARG A 87 7.32 11.88 -6.12
CA ARG A 87 7.03 13.16 -5.44
C ARG A 87 6.87 12.97 -3.94
N ARG A 88 6.06 11.98 -3.50
CA ARG A 88 5.90 11.67 -2.07
C ARG A 88 7.24 11.35 -1.41
N LYS A 89 8.06 10.50 -2.02
CA LYS A 89 9.39 10.12 -1.48
C LYS A 89 10.29 11.34 -1.29
N HIS A 90 10.29 12.26 -2.26
CA HIS A 90 11.08 13.48 -2.20
C HIS A 90 10.60 14.45 -1.10
N LEU A 91 9.32 14.41 -0.74
CA LEU A 91 8.69 15.28 0.27
C LEU A 91 8.92 14.82 1.72
N VAL A 92 9.24 13.54 1.97
CA VAL A 92 9.39 12.98 3.33
C VAL A 92 10.46 13.70 4.15
N GLY A 93 11.50 14.24 3.52
CA GLY A 93 12.60 14.95 4.19
C GLY A 93 12.34 16.41 4.60
N TYR A 94 11.22 17.02 4.16
CA TYR A 94 10.96 18.44 4.39
C TYR A 94 10.22 18.71 5.71
N THR A 95 10.42 19.87 6.32
CA THR A 95 9.65 20.32 7.50
C THR A 95 8.29 20.90 7.09
N VAL A 96 7.33 20.99 8.02
CA VAL A 96 5.99 21.55 7.73
C VAL A 96 6.07 22.99 7.19
N LYS A 97 6.99 23.81 7.72
CA LYS A 97 7.24 25.18 7.23
C LYS A 97 7.69 25.19 5.76
N GLN A 98 8.57 24.26 5.38
CA GLN A 98 9.04 24.13 4.00
C GLN A 98 7.95 23.61 3.08
N LEU A 99 7.18 22.59 3.48
CA LEU A 99 6.04 22.08 2.71
C LEU A 99 5.02 23.18 2.39
N ARG A 100 4.71 24.04 3.37
CA ARG A 100 3.85 25.23 3.16
C ARG A 100 4.46 26.24 2.20
N GLY A 101 5.78 26.44 2.24
CA GLY A 101 6.50 27.29 1.29
C GLY A 101 6.41 26.76 -0.15
N ILE A 102 6.58 25.45 -0.32
CA ILE A 102 6.44 24.76 -1.61
C ILE A 102 5.00 24.90 -2.13
N ALA A 103 4.00 24.68 -1.27
CA ALA A 103 2.59 24.84 -1.63
C ALA A 103 2.26 26.29 -2.06
N LYS A 104 2.80 27.29 -1.35
CA LYS A 104 2.67 28.71 -1.71
C LYS A 104 3.23 29.01 -3.08
N GLN A 105 4.43 28.51 -3.39
CA GLN A 105 5.08 28.72 -4.69
C GLN A 105 4.40 27.97 -5.83
N SER A 106 3.74 26.86 -5.50
CA SER A 106 2.92 26.11 -6.45
C SER A 106 1.53 26.73 -6.65
N GLY A 107 1.23 27.87 -6.01
CA GLY A 107 -0.06 28.56 -6.15
C GLY A 107 -1.25 27.87 -5.48
N LEU A 108 -0.99 26.88 -4.61
CA LEU A 108 -2.05 26.16 -3.89
C LEU A 108 -2.57 27.04 -2.74
N SER A 109 -3.85 26.93 -2.40
CA SER A 109 -4.47 27.66 -1.27
C SER A 109 -5.13 26.70 -0.28
N GLY A 110 -5.45 27.17 0.92
CA GLY A 110 -6.09 26.34 1.97
C GLY A 110 -5.14 25.42 2.75
N TYR A 111 -3.83 25.53 2.55
CA TYR A 111 -2.83 24.67 3.18
C TYR A 111 -2.46 25.06 4.62
N SER A 112 -2.94 26.21 5.13
CA SER A 112 -2.52 26.77 6.43
C SER A 112 -2.91 25.91 7.64
N ASN A 113 -3.99 25.14 7.53
CA ASN A 113 -4.52 24.30 8.61
C ASN A 113 -4.25 22.80 8.40
N LEU A 114 -3.61 22.43 7.29
CA LEU A 114 -3.35 21.03 6.97
C LEU A 114 -2.21 20.47 7.83
N LYS A 115 -2.35 19.20 8.20
CA LYS A 115 -1.31 18.41 8.87
C LYS A 115 -0.21 18.04 7.86
N ARG A 116 0.93 17.58 8.37
CA ARG A 116 2.09 17.20 7.55
C ARG A 116 1.71 16.22 6.44
N ASP A 117 0.99 15.16 6.76
CA ASP A 117 0.64 14.10 5.79
C ASP A 117 -0.32 14.62 4.73
N GLU A 118 -1.32 15.42 5.13
CA GLU A 118 -2.27 16.07 4.21
C GLU A 118 -1.56 17.05 3.25
N LEU A 119 -0.52 17.75 3.71
CA LEU A 119 0.31 18.61 2.85
C LEU A 119 1.11 17.78 1.83
N VAL A 120 1.65 16.64 2.23
CA VAL A 120 2.39 15.74 1.33
C VAL A 120 1.44 15.16 0.27
N ASP A 121 0.25 14.74 0.68
CA ASP A 121 -0.78 14.23 -0.25
C ASP A 121 -1.25 15.29 -1.23
N LEU A 122 -1.50 16.52 -0.75
CA LEU A 122 -1.88 17.64 -1.58
C LEU A 122 -0.79 18.00 -2.61
N LEU A 123 0.48 18.01 -2.20
CA LEU A 123 1.62 18.30 -3.08
C LEU A 123 1.96 17.16 -4.05
N SER A 124 1.66 15.91 -3.70
CA SER A 124 1.89 14.76 -4.58
C SER A 124 0.95 14.71 -5.79
N GLY A 125 -0.16 15.44 -5.74
CA GLY A 125 -1.21 15.44 -6.77
C GLY A 125 -2.43 14.59 -6.42
N SER A 126 -2.37 13.83 -5.31
CA SER A 126 -3.50 13.02 -4.83
C SER A 126 -4.67 13.87 -4.30
N GLY A 127 -4.47 15.15 -4.03
CA GLY A 127 -5.48 16.06 -3.48
C GLY A 127 -6.35 16.81 -4.49
N GLY A 128 -6.11 16.65 -5.79
CA GLY A 128 -6.79 17.41 -6.86
C GLY A 128 -8.28 17.15 -7.03
N SER A 129 -8.86 16.18 -6.31
CA SER A 129 -10.27 15.78 -6.46
C SER A 129 -11.03 15.82 -5.14
N ARG A 130 -10.99 16.96 -4.43
CA ARG A 130 -11.86 17.20 -3.27
C ARG A 130 -12.51 18.59 -3.24
N ARG A 131 -12.73 19.20 -4.41
CA ARG A 131 -13.44 20.48 -4.52
C ARG A 131 -14.45 20.49 -5.66
N ALA A 132 -15.50 19.70 -5.50
CA ALA A 132 -16.78 19.84 -6.22
C ALA A 132 -17.92 19.09 -5.48
N THR A 133 -18.08 19.34 -4.18
CA THR A 133 -19.35 19.10 -3.47
C THR A 133 -19.54 20.35 -2.61
N ALA A 134 -20.14 21.40 -3.18
CA ALA A 134 -21.58 21.62 -3.20
C ALA A 134 -22.15 21.58 -1.78
N ASP A 135 -22.10 22.76 -1.18
CA ASP A 135 -22.93 23.20 -0.07
C ASP A 135 -24.41 23.12 -0.50
N PRO A 136 -25.30 22.52 0.30
CA PRO A 136 -26.57 23.18 0.52
C PRO A 136 -26.89 23.27 2.01
N ALA A 137 -26.86 24.50 2.50
CA ALA A 137 -27.57 24.93 3.68
C ALA A 137 -29.10 24.87 3.45
N ALA A 138 -29.83 24.14 4.30
CA ALA A 138 -31.15 24.53 4.83
C ALA A 138 -31.76 23.44 5.74
N ALA A 139 -31.65 23.67 7.04
CA ALA A 139 -32.69 23.56 8.09
C ALA A 139 -33.49 22.25 8.36
N PRO A 140 -34.05 22.11 9.59
CA PRO A 140 -34.32 20.81 10.24
C PRO A 140 -35.81 20.43 10.30
N SER A 141 -36.08 19.19 10.73
CA SER A 141 -37.30 18.62 11.35
C SER A 141 -37.91 17.47 10.54
N THR A 142 -37.95 16.29 11.16
CA THR A 142 -39.20 15.59 11.58
C THR A 142 -38.91 14.09 11.70
N SER A 143 -39.15 13.60 12.90
CA SER A 143 -39.13 12.21 13.35
C SER A 143 -40.05 11.33 12.50
N ALA A 144 -39.49 10.31 11.84
CA ALA A 144 -40.21 9.18 11.24
C ALA A 144 -39.25 7.98 11.06
N PRO A 145 -39.74 6.73 11.10
CA PRO A 145 -38.97 5.58 11.56
C PRO A 145 -37.91 5.09 10.57
N VAL A 146 -36.88 4.51 11.17
CA VAL A 146 -35.69 3.86 10.62
C VAL A 146 -36.01 3.10 9.32
N ARG A 147 -35.73 3.74 8.20
CA ARG A 147 -35.68 3.09 6.88
C ARG A 147 -34.30 2.43 6.80
N GLU A 148 -34.28 1.13 7.09
CA GLU A 148 -33.09 0.28 6.98
C GLU A 148 -32.43 0.52 5.63
N ALA A 149 -31.20 1.01 5.70
CA ALA A 149 -30.37 1.26 4.55
C ALA A 149 -30.31 -0.01 3.72
N ARG A 150 -30.59 0.12 2.42
CA ARG A 150 -30.30 -0.88 1.38
C ARG A 150 -28.79 -1.04 1.23
N GLY A 151 -28.10 -1.37 2.32
CA GLY A 151 -26.72 -1.80 2.33
C GLY A 151 -26.64 -3.04 1.44
N SER A 152 -25.64 -3.04 0.57
CA SER A 152 -25.14 -4.20 -0.18
C SER A 152 -25.63 -5.49 0.47
N GLY A 153 -26.51 -6.24 -0.21
CA GLY A 153 -27.21 -7.45 0.27
C GLY A 153 -26.26 -8.61 0.56
N ILE A 154 -25.25 -8.33 1.36
CA ILE A 154 -24.21 -9.19 1.81
C ILE A 154 -24.75 -9.80 3.08
N ASP A 155 -24.95 -11.11 3.05
CA ASP A 155 -25.35 -11.87 4.21
C ASP A 155 -24.19 -11.94 5.21
N VAL A 156 -24.16 -10.95 6.11
CA VAL A 156 -23.14 -10.80 7.16
C VAL A 156 -23.05 -12.05 8.03
N ARG A 157 -24.19 -12.70 8.28
CA ARG A 157 -24.27 -13.92 9.08
C ARG A 157 -23.62 -15.09 8.37
N ALA A 158 -23.90 -15.27 7.08
CA ALA A 158 -23.24 -16.29 6.27
C ALA A 158 -21.71 -16.11 6.24
N ILE A 159 -21.21 -14.87 6.16
CA ILE A 159 -19.77 -14.57 6.23
C ILE A 159 -19.19 -14.96 7.60
N ALA A 160 -19.87 -14.61 8.70
CA ALA A 160 -19.42 -14.94 10.04
C ALA A 160 -19.37 -16.47 10.27
N ASP A 161 -20.37 -17.19 9.78
CA ASP A 161 -20.40 -18.66 9.87
C ASP A 161 -19.31 -19.31 9.01
N GLN A 162 -19.08 -18.82 7.79
CA GLN A 162 -17.98 -19.30 6.95
C GLN A 162 -16.61 -19.10 7.63
N LEU A 163 -16.37 -17.94 8.25
CA LEU A 163 -15.14 -17.66 8.98
C LEU A 163 -14.91 -18.57 10.20
N ARG A 164 -15.98 -19.07 10.82
CA ARG A 164 -15.88 -20.05 11.93
C ARG A 164 -15.48 -21.44 11.44
N VAL A 165 -15.78 -21.77 10.18
CA VAL A 165 -15.43 -23.06 9.56
C VAL A 165 -13.99 -23.06 9.05
N THR A 166 -13.50 -21.92 8.55
CA THR A 166 -12.13 -21.78 8.03
C THR A 166 -11.06 -22.15 9.06
N GLU A 167 -10.02 -22.85 8.61
CA GLU A 167 -9.01 -23.42 9.52
C GLU A 167 -7.83 -22.48 9.76
N THR A 168 -7.46 -21.70 8.73
CA THR A 168 -6.25 -20.87 8.74
C THR A 168 -6.58 -19.38 8.63
N GLU A 169 -5.78 -18.54 9.30
CA GLU A 169 -5.93 -17.08 9.22
C GLU A 169 -5.70 -16.56 7.79
N SER A 170 -4.83 -17.21 7.02
CA SER A 170 -4.56 -16.89 5.62
C SER A 170 -5.78 -17.10 4.72
N GLU A 171 -6.45 -18.25 4.83
CA GLU A 171 -7.67 -18.52 4.05
C GLU A 171 -8.79 -17.55 4.39
N GLY A 172 -8.97 -17.25 5.69
CA GLY A 172 -9.98 -16.29 6.14
C GLY A 172 -9.69 -14.88 5.63
N ALA A 173 -8.41 -14.48 5.57
CA ALA A 173 -8.00 -13.20 5.00
C ALA A 173 -8.34 -13.11 3.51
N THR A 174 -7.98 -14.13 2.72
CA THR A 174 -8.30 -14.19 1.28
C THR A 174 -9.81 -14.17 1.06
N TYR A 175 -10.58 -14.87 1.88
CA TYR A 175 -12.05 -14.87 1.80
C TYR A 175 -12.63 -13.46 2.05
N LEU A 176 -12.21 -12.77 3.13
CA LEU A 176 -12.66 -11.41 3.43
C LEU A 176 -12.28 -10.39 2.35
N GLU A 177 -11.13 -10.57 1.71
CA GLU A 177 -10.71 -9.73 0.57
C GLU A 177 -11.57 -9.96 -0.66
N GLY A 178 -11.93 -11.21 -0.95
CA GLY A 178 -12.84 -11.58 -2.04
C GLY A 178 -14.24 -10.96 -1.90
N GLN A 179 -14.75 -10.82 -0.67
CA GLN A 179 -16.05 -10.21 -0.39
C GLN A 179 -16.08 -8.68 -0.56
N ARG A 180 -14.90 -8.03 -0.72
CA ARG A 180 -14.77 -6.57 -0.89
C ARG A 180 -15.56 -5.75 0.13
N LEU A 181 -15.59 -6.21 1.39
CA LEU A 181 -16.30 -5.53 2.47
C LEU A 181 -15.69 -4.16 2.74
N ASP A 182 -16.55 -3.16 2.83
CA ASP A 182 -16.19 -1.84 3.34
C ASP A 182 -16.08 -1.87 4.88
N ARG A 183 -15.75 -0.72 5.47
CA ARG A 183 -15.61 -0.63 6.94
C ARG A 183 -16.93 -0.94 7.65
N ALA A 184 -18.07 -0.53 7.09
CA ALA A 184 -19.38 -0.79 7.68
C ALA A 184 -19.70 -2.29 7.67
N GLY A 185 -19.46 -2.98 6.55
CA GLY A 185 -19.61 -4.43 6.44
C GLY A 185 -18.73 -5.19 7.43
N LEU A 186 -17.46 -4.77 7.59
CA LEU A 186 -16.57 -5.37 8.59
C LEU A 186 -17.05 -5.16 10.03
N LEU A 187 -17.61 -3.99 10.35
CA LEU A 187 -18.19 -3.74 11.68
C LEU A 187 -19.44 -4.59 11.91
N ALA A 188 -20.28 -4.79 10.89
CA ALA A 188 -21.43 -5.67 10.97
C ALA A 188 -21.00 -7.14 11.25
N VAL A 189 -19.98 -7.63 10.54
CA VAL A 189 -19.38 -8.96 10.79
C VAL A 189 -18.82 -9.04 12.21
N ALA A 190 -18.15 -7.98 12.69
CA ALA A 190 -17.62 -7.94 14.05
C ALA A 190 -18.74 -8.00 15.11
N THR A 191 -19.87 -7.33 14.89
CA THR A 191 -21.05 -7.40 15.75
C THR A 191 -21.64 -8.82 15.78
N GLU A 192 -21.71 -9.50 14.63
CA GLU A 192 -22.20 -10.89 14.56
C GLU A 192 -21.26 -11.88 15.28
N LEU A 193 -19.96 -11.57 15.31
CA LEU A 193 -18.96 -12.27 16.12
C LEU A 193 -18.91 -11.80 17.58
N GLN A 194 -19.86 -10.97 18.01
CA GLN A 194 -20.01 -10.43 19.36
C GLN A 194 -18.76 -9.68 19.87
N MET A 195 -18.03 -9.02 18.96
CA MET A 195 -16.87 -8.22 19.32
C MET A 195 -17.30 -6.84 19.81
N THR A 196 -16.74 -6.40 20.93
CA THR A 196 -17.00 -5.06 21.49
C THR A 196 -15.81 -4.12 21.27
N ARG A 197 -16.06 -2.80 21.33
CA ARG A 197 -15.03 -1.74 21.23
C ARG A 197 -14.20 -1.74 19.94
N VAL A 198 -14.76 -2.26 18.85
CA VAL A 198 -14.06 -2.39 17.55
C VAL A 198 -14.08 -1.12 16.69
N GLU A 199 -14.94 -0.15 17.00
CA GLU A 199 -15.14 1.07 16.20
C GLU A 199 -13.90 1.94 16.07
N ARG A 200 -13.03 1.93 17.09
CA ARG A 200 -11.79 2.73 17.15
C ARG A 200 -10.63 2.10 16.39
N LEU A 201 -10.78 0.85 15.94
CA LEU A 201 -9.72 0.12 15.27
C LEU A 201 -9.57 0.61 13.82
N SER A 202 -8.33 0.60 13.35
CA SER A 202 -8.05 0.76 11.92
C SER A 202 -8.63 -0.42 11.14
N LEU A 203 -8.94 -0.26 9.84
CA LEU A 203 -9.52 -1.32 9.02
C LEU A 203 -8.65 -2.59 9.00
N LYS A 204 -7.33 -2.43 8.90
CA LYS A 204 -6.36 -3.53 8.94
C LYS A 204 -6.40 -4.28 10.29
N GLU A 205 -6.47 -3.54 11.38
CA GLU A 205 -6.52 -4.11 12.73
C GLU A 205 -7.87 -4.76 13.05
N LEU A 206 -8.97 -4.17 12.57
CA LEU A 206 -10.31 -4.73 12.62
C LEU A 206 -10.36 -6.09 11.90
N LYS A 207 -9.87 -6.17 10.66
CA LYS A 207 -9.76 -7.44 9.92
C LYS A 207 -8.96 -8.49 10.71
N ARG A 208 -7.78 -8.12 11.22
CA ARG A 208 -6.94 -9.02 12.03
C ARG A 208 -7.65 -9.53 13.28
N ARG A 209 -8.38 -8.65 13.98
CA ARG A 209 -9.16 -8.97 15.19
C ARG A 209 -10.33 -9.91 14.89
N ILE A 210 -11.06 -9.66 13.80
CA ILE A 210 -12.14 -10.53 13.31
C ILE A 210 -11.62 -11.94 13.05
N LEU A 211 -10.53 -12.08 12.26
CA LEU A 211 -9.92 -13.37 11.94
C LEU A 211 -9.47 -14.12 13.19
N LYS A 212 -8.76 -13.41 14.09
CA LYS A 212 -8.27 -13.99 15.34
C LYS A 212 -9.42 -14.45 16.26
N GLN A 213 -10.54 -13.72 16.29
CA GLN A 213 -11.70 -14.08 17.08
C GLN A 213 -12.42 -15.31 16.52
N ALA A 214 -12.72 -15.30 15.21
CA ALA A 214 -13.45 -16.38 14.54
C ALA A 214 -12.68 -17.71 14.59
N ILE A 215 -11.38 -17.68 14.26
CA ILE A 215 -10.54 -18.89 14.17
C ILE A 215 -9.99 -19.28 15.55
N GLY A 216 -9.62 -18.29 16.36
CA GLY A 216 -9.04 -18.51 17.68
C GLY A 216 -9.98 -19.21 18.66
N ALA A 217 -11.30 -18.99 18.55
CA ALA A 217 -12.28 -19.72 19.34
C ALA A 217 -12.23 -21.23 19.04
N ARG A 218 -12.22 -21.62 17.75
CA ARG A 218 -12.16 -23.03 17.33
C ARG A 218 -10.85 -23.70 17.76
N ARG A 219 -9.70 -23.02 17.63
CA ARG A 219 -8.40 -23.58 18.03
C ARG A 219 -8.34 -23.94 19.51
N LYS A 220 -9.00 -23.16 20.37
CA LYS A 220 -9.12 -23.48 21.79
C LYS A 220 -9.90 -24.78 22.01
N PHE A 221 -11.01 -25.00 21.30
CA PHE A 221 -11.82 -26.21 21.45
C PHE A 221 -11.26 -27.46 20.76
N ALA A 222 -10.50 -27.31 19.67
CA ALA A 222 -9.87 -28.44 18.99
C ALA A 222 -8.84 -29.16 19.89
N GLY A 223 -8.14 -28.41 20.74
CA GLY A 223 -7.23 -28.97 21.75
C GLY A 223 -7.94 -29.75 22.86
N LEU A 224 -9.18 -29.36 23.20
CA LEU A 224 -9.98 -30.02 24.23
C LEU A 224 -10.59 -31.36 23.79
N ARG A 225 -10.68 -31.66 22.48
CA ARG A 225 -11.21 -32.95 21.97
C ARG A 225 -10.17 -34.07 21.90
N LYS A 226 -8.91 -33.82 22.28
CA LYS A 226 -7.81 -34.80 22.26
C LYS A 226 -7.45 -35.35 23.64
N TRP A 227 -8.30 -35.13 24.64
CA TRP A 227 -8.13 -35.60 26.01
C TRP A 227 -9.20 -36.63 26.35
#